data_AF-A0A2D3WCU0-F1
#
_entry.id   AF-A0A2D3WCU0-F1
#
_cell.length_a   1.000
_cell.length_b   1.000
_cell.length_c   1.000
_cell.angle_alpha   90.00
_cell.angle_beta   90.00
_cell.angle_gamma   90.00
#
_symmetry.space_group_name_H-M   'P 1'
#
loop_
_entity.id
_entity.type
_entity.pdbx_description
1 polymer ?
#
loop_
_entity_poly.entity_id
_entity_poly.type
_entity_poly.pdbx_seq_one_letter_code
_entity_poly.pdbx_strand_id
1 'polypeptide(L)'
;MAWATARHILVTTEAECNALKKQIEEGTSFAEAAADHSQCPSGRKGGDLGRFSPGQMVPEFDKAVFNGDVGVLYGPIKTQFGYHLLEVTARG
;
A
#
# COMPACT_ATOMS: atom_id res chain seq x y z
N MET A 1 22.13 4.36 3.46
CA MET A 1 20.96 4.32 4.36
C MET A 1 19.89 3.58 3.62
N ALA A 2 19.24 2.59 4.23
CA ALA A 2 18.16 1.86 3.57
C ALA A 2 16.93 2.76 3.46
N TRP A 3 16.32 2.82 2.27
CA TRP A 3 15.10 3.58 2.01
C TRP A 3 14.19 2.79 1.09
N ALA A 4 12.90 3.02 1.23
CA ALA A 4 11.92 2.49 0.32
C ALA A 4 10.86 3.55 0.01
N THR A 5 10.28 3.44 -1.17
CA THR A 5 9.08 4.14 -1.56
C THR A 5 7.99 3.11 -1.80
N ALA A 6 6.81 3.39 -1.26
CA ALA A 6 5.66 2.53 -1.42
C ALA A 6 4.41 3.38 -1.48
N ARG A 7 3.36 2.80 -2.04
CA ARG A 7 2.01 3.36 -2.01
C ARG A 7 1.08 2.39 -1.30
N HIS A 8 0.06 2.92 -0.65
CA HIS A 8 -0.92 2.12 0.10
C HIS A 8 -2.36 2.60 -0.06
N ILE A 9 -3.29 1.68 0.06
CA ILE A 9 -4.73 1.92 0.10
C ILE A 9 -5.24 1.40 1.43
N LEU A 10 -5.82 2.30 2.22
CA LEU A 10 -6.50 1.95 3.46
C LEU A 10 -7.99 1.80 3.17
N VAL A 11 -8.53 0.60 3.41
CA VAL A 11 -9.96 0.31 3.36
C VAL A 11 -10.45 -0.25 4.69
N THR A 12 -11.75 -0.14 4.94
CA THR A 12 -12.36 -0.61 6.19
C THR A 12 -12.58 -2.11 6.21
N THR A 13 -12.84 -2.71 5.05
CA THR A 13 -13.21 -4.13 4.94
C THR A 13 -12.19 -4.94 4.15
N GLU A 14 -12.02 -6.20 4.55
CA GLU A 14 -11.15 -7.13 3.84
C GLU A 14 -11.65 -7.40 2.41
N ALA A 15 -12.97 -7.44 2.25
CA ALA A 15 -13.64 -7.67 0.97
C ALA A 15 -13.29 -6.57 -0.04
N GLU A 16 -13.35 -5.29 0.36
CA GLU A 16 -12.91 -4.18 -0.50
C GLU A 16 -11.42 -4.31 -0.84
N CYS A 17 -10.58 -4.67 0.12
CA CYS A 17 -9.15 -4.80 -0.10
C CYS A 17 -8.83 -5.89 -1.13
N ASN A 18 -9.49 -7.04 -1.01
CA ASN A 18 -9.35 -8.15 -1.95
C ASN A 18 -9.92 -7.81 -3.34
N ALA A 19 -11.04 -7.09 -3.40
CA ALA A 19 -11.61 -6.62 -4.66
C ALA A 19 -10.65 -5.67 -5.38
N LEU A 20 -10.08 -4.70 -4.67
CA LEU A 20 -9.11 -3.76 -5.24
C LEU A 20 -7.84 -4.46 -5.69
N LYS A 21 -7.31 -5.39 -4.87
CA LYS A 21 -6.15 -6.20 -5.26
C LYS A 21 -6.41 -6.91 -6.59
N LYS A 22 -7.55 -7.58 -6.71
CA LYS A 22 -7.91 -8.30 -7.94
C LYS A 22 -8.04 -7.36 -9.14
N GLN A 23 -8.67 -6.20 -8.97
CA GLN A 23 -8.78 -5.19 -10.03
C GLN A 23 -7.40 -4.69 -10.48
N ILE A 24 -6.48 -4.44 -9.55
CA ILE A 24 -5.14 -3.98 -9.88
C ILE A 24 -4.35 -5.09 -10.59
N GLU A 25 -4.51 -6.35 -10.16
CA GLU A 25 -3.96 -7.53 -10.86
C GLU A 25 -4.58 -7.70 -12.27
N GLU A 26 -5.83 -7.30 -12.47
CA GLU A 26 -6.53 -7.29 -13.76
C GLU A 26 -6.12 -6.11 -14.68
N GLY A 27 -5.39 -5.11 -14.15
CA GLY A 27 -4.85 -3.98 -14.92
C GLY A 27 -5.39 -2.59 -14.53
N THR A 28 -6.21 -2.48 -13.48
CA THR A 28 -6.68 -1.19 -12.96
C THR A 28 -5.53 -0.40 -12.33
N SER A 29 -5.52 0.92 -12.51
CA SER A 29 -4.51 1.78 -11.91
C SER A 29 -4.65 1.82 -10.37
N PHE A 30 -3.59 1.45 -9.65
CA PHE A 30 -3.53 1.57 -8.18
C PHE A 30 -3.87 3.00 -7.71
N ALA A 31 -3.42 4.01 -8.46
CA ALA A 31 -3.65 5.41 -8.12
C ALA A 31 -5.14 5.81 -8.18
N GLU A 32 -5.90 5.27 -9.13
CA GLU A 32 -7.35 5.50 -9.25
C GLU A 32 -8.07 4.80 -8.10
N ALA A 33 -7.77 3.52 -7.88
CA ALA A 33 -8.29 2.75 -6.76
C ALA A 33 -8.00 3.42 -5.41
N ALA A 34 -6.80 3.98 -5.24
CA ALA A 34 -6.42 4.70 -4.03
C ALA A 34 -7.16 6.04 -3.89
N ALA A 35 -7.37 6.77 -4.99
CA ALA A 35 -8.11 8.03 -4.96
C ALA A 35 -9.58 7.83 -4.60
N ASP A 36 -10.19 6.75 -5.09
CA ASP A 36 -11.62 6.47 -4.90
C ASP A 36 -11.92 5.73 -3.59
N HIS A 37 -11.04 4.82 -3.15
CA HIS A 37 -11.32 3.94 -2.01
C HIS A 37 -10.46 4.19 -0.77
N SER A 38 -9.31 4.88 -0.88
CA SER A 38 -8.42 5.05 0.28
C SER A 38 -9.03 6.01 1.29
N GLN A 39 -9.14 5.57 2.54
CA GLN A 39 -9.52 6.41 3.67
C GLN A 39 -8.37 7.25 4.22
N CYS A 40 -7.16 7.09 3.68
CA CYS A 40 -6.01 7.89 4.06
C CYS A 40 -5.96 9.17 3.20
N PRO A 41 -5.56 10.35 3.74
CA PRO A 41 -5.37 11.56 2.95
C PRO A 41 -4.34 11.40 1.81
N SER A 42 -3.47 10.40 1.88
CA SER A 42 -2.56 9.99 0.79
C SER A 42 -3.29 9.42 -0.44
N GLY A 43 -4.54 8.99 -0.31
CA GLY A 43 -5.39 8.56 -1.43
C GLY A 43 -5.46 9.60 -2.55
N ARG A 44 -5.50 10.89 -2.19
CA ARG A 44 -5.48 12.00 -3.16
C ARG A 44 -4.23 12.07 -4.03
N LYS A 45 -3.13 11.43 -3.60
CA LYS A 45 -1.88 11.28 -4.36
C LYS A 45 -1.72 9.87 -4.91
N GLY A 46 -2.81 9.13 -5.11
CA GLY A 46 -2.76 7.75 -5.55
C GLY A 46 -2.20 6.78 -4.50
N GLY A 47 -2.33 7.13 -3.22
CA GLY A 47 -1.84 6.32 -2.11
C GLY A 47 -0.34 6.45 -1.85
N ASP A 48 0.37 7.35 -2.54
CA ASP A 48 1.81 7.52 -2.40
C ASP A 48 2.21 8.02 -1.00
N LEU A 49 3.09 7.27 -0.33
CA LEU A 49 3.67 7.60 0.96
C LEU A 49 5.02 8.32 0.83
N GLY A 50 5.57 8.39 -0.38
CA GLY A 50 6.89 8.93 -0.64
C GLY A 50 8.00 8.01 -0.10
N ARG A 51 9.16 8.60 0.19
CA ARG A 51 10.36 7.89 0.63
C ARG A 51 10.42 7.84 2.15
N PHE A 52 10.48 6.64 2.70
CA PHE A 52 10.61 6.40 4.13
C PHE A 52 11.75 5.43 4.43
N SER A 53 12.20 5.47 5.68
CA SER A 53 13.23 4.61 6.23
C SER A 53 12.59 3.54 7.13
N PRO A 54 13.24 2.40 7.34
CA PRO A 54 12.73 1.39 8.27
C PRO A 54 12.64 1.98 9.69
N GLY A 55 11.53 1.72 10.37
CA GLY A 55 11.15 2.26 11.67
C GLY A 55 10.25 3.50 11.61
N GLN A 56 9.87 3.98 10.42
CA GLN A 56 8.97 5.13 10.27
C GLN A 56 7.49 4.75 10.15
N MET A 57 7.20 3.52 9.71
CA MET A 57 5.85 3.01 9.50
C MET A 57 5.52 1.89 10.49
N VAL A 58 4.28 1.40 10.46
CA VAL A 58 3.88 0.27 11.31
C VAL A 58 4.75 -0.96 11.00
N PRO A 59 5.08 -1.80 12.00
CA PRO A 59 6.02 -2.91 11.83
C PRO A 59 5.65 -3.89 10.71
N GLU A 60 4.36 -4.13 10.52
CA GLU A 60 3.81 -4.98 9.46
C GLU A 60 4.06 -4.38 8.08
N PHE A 61 3.93 -3.05 7.96
CA PHE A 61 4.16 -2.32 6.74
C PHE A 61 5.64 -2.30 6.36
N ASP A 62 6.51 -1.97 7.32
CA ASP A 62 7.95 -2.00 7.09
C ASP A 62 8.42 -3.39 6.69
N LYS A 63 7.95 -4.45 7.36
CA LYS A 63 8.29 -5.81 6.96
C LYS A 63 7.84 -6.11 5.53
N ALA A 64 6.62 -5.74 5.16
CA ALA A 64 6.13 -6.00 3.81
C ALA A 64 6.91 -5.23 2.74
N VAL A 65 7.29 -3.98 3.01
CA VAL A 65 8.03 -3.14 2.05
C VAL A 65 9.49 -3.56 1.94
N PHE A 66 10.18 -3.74 3.07
CA PHE A 66 11.62 -4.02 3.08
C PHE A 66 11.94 -5.50 2.79
N ASN A 67 11.01 -6.42 3.07
CA ASN A 67 11.15 -7.83 2.69
C ASN A 67 10.54 -8.12 1.30
N GLY A 68 9.69 -7.22 0.81
CA GLY A 68 9.00 -7.39 -0.46
C GLY A 68 9.82 -7.00 -1.67
N ASP A 69 9.42 -7.53 -2.82
CA ASP A 69 9.95 -7.16 -4.13
C ASP A 69 9.28 -5.88 -4.65
N VAL A 70 10.07 -5.12 -5.40
CA VAL A 70 9.60 -3.88 -6.04
C VAL A 70 8.64 -4.24 -7.17
N GLY A 71 7.50 -3.55 -7.23
CA GLY A 71 6.42 -3.79 -8.19
C GLY A 71 5.45 -4.89 -7.76
N VAL A 72 5.59 -5.43 -6.54
CA VAL A 72 4.67 -6.44 -6.02
C VAL A 72 3.66 -5.83 -5.07
N LEU A 73 2.41 -6.26 -5.23
CA LEU A 73 1.30 -5.96 -4.36
C LEU A 73 1.28 -6.88 -3.15
N TYR A 74 1.40 -6.28 -1.98
CA TYR A 74 1.33 -6.93 -0.68
C TYR A 74 0.04 -6.53 0.04
N GLY A 75 -0.62 -7.52 0.61
CA GLY A 75 -1.87 -7.33 1.34
C GLY A 75 -2.90 -8.42 1.04
N PRO A 76 -4.02 -8.42 1.77
CA PRO A 76 -4.46 -7.36 2.70
C PRO A 76 -3.76 -7.40 4.08
N ILE A 77 -3.14 -6.30 4.51
CA ILE A 77 -2.53 -6.17 5.85
C ILE A 77 -3.55 -5.59 6.82
N LYS A 78 -3.97 -6.38 7.79
CA LYS A 78 -4.85 -5.91 8.87
C LYS A 78 -4.08 -5.10 9.89
N THR A 79 -4.54 -3.88 10.14
CA THR A 79 -4.05 -3.00 11.20
C THR A 79 -5.22 -2.54 12.07
N GLN A 80 -4.93 -1.74 13.10
CA GLN A 80 -5.95 -1.09 13.91
C GLN A 80 -6.83 -0.09 13.15
N PHE A 81 -6.38 0.39 11.98
CA PHE A 81 -7.13 1.35 11.15
C PHE A 81 -8.04 0.67 10.12
N GLY A 82 -7.80 -0.62 9.83
CA GLY A 82 -8.51 -1.36 8.78
C GLY A 82 -7.59 -2.30 8.03
N TYR A 83 -7.81 -2.45 6.73
CA TYR A 83 -7.00 -3.26 5.83
C TYR A 83 -6.20 -2.38 4.89
N HIS A 84 -4.92 -2.68 4.77
CA HIS A 84 -3.98 -1.96 3.93
C HIS A 84 -3.52 -2.84 2.78
N LEU A 85 -3.69 -2.35 1.57
CA LEU A 85 -3.05 -2.88 0.38
C LEU A 85 -1.84 -2.01 0.09
N LEU A 86 -0.66 -2.59 -0.08
CA LEU A 86 0.57 -1.85 -0.31
C LEU A 86 1.30 -2.35 -1.54
N GLU A 87 2.00 -1.46 -2.21
CA GLU A 87 2.82 -1.78 -3.37
C GLU A 87 4.14 -1.03 -3.26
N VAL A 88 5.24 -1.77 -3.36
CA VAL A 88 6.59 -1.21 -3.29
C VAL A 88 6.95 -0.63 -4.65
N THR A 89 7.22 0.67 -4.73
CA THR A 89 7.55 1.34 -6.00
C THR A 89 9.05 1.44 -6.24
N ALA A 90 9.87 1.60 -5.18
CA ALA A 90 11.32 1.53 -5.25
C ALA A 90 11.92 1.21 -3.88
N ARG A 91 13.16 0.69 -3.88
CA ARG A 91 13.96 0.47 -2.66
C ARG A 91 15.45 0.70 -2.95
N GLY A 92 16.23 1.07 -1.93
CA GLY A 92 17.69 1.19 -2.02
C GLY A 92 18.36 1.57 -0.72
#